data_AF-A0A811PQC4-F1
#
_entry.id   AF-A0A811PQC4-F1
#
_cell.length_a   1.000
_cell.length_b   1.000
_cell.length_c   1.000
_cell.angle_alpha   90.00
_cell.angle_beta   90.00
_cell.angle_gamma   90.00
#
_symmetry.space_group_name_H-M   'P 1'
#
loop_
_entity.id
_entity.type
_entity.pdbx_description
1 polymer ?
#
loop_
_entity_poly.entity_id
_entity_poly.type
_entity_poly.pdbx_seq_one_letter_code
_entity_poly.pdbx_strand_id
1 'polypeptide(L)'
;MEAQQTGGDVNISDANTINGQPGGFAPCSKNDTFRMLVEHGKTYLLRIINAGLTNDMFFTVAGHHLTVVGTDGHYLKPFTVDHIMISSGQTMNVLLEANRTTKGSGDNNRYYMAARPFFTNKGPLLRSLVTKEHPINVPMEVNKHMLVTISVNTLPCGPNKTCAGPRGDRLAASLNNVSFVPPTVDILDAYYDSISGVYEPDFPDRPPFFFNFTAPNPSKELQLTKRGTKVKMVEYGTVVEVVFQDTAILGAESHPMHLHGFSFYVVGRGFGNFDKDKDPITYNMVDPPYQNTVSVPAGGWAAMRFRAANPSEVWFMHCHFDRHTVWGMDTVFIVKNGKTSKSQMMPRPPNMPKC
;
A
#
# COMPACT_ATOMS: atom_id res chain seq x y z
N MET A 1 -5.44 -15.47 14.30
CA MET A 1 -6.52 -15.31 13.30
C MET A 1 -6.91 -16.66 12.71
N GLU A 2 -8.18 -16.87 12.39
CA GLU A 2 -8.72 -18.12 11.83
C GLU A 2 -7.93 -18.62 10.59
N ALA A 3 -7.63 -17.73 9.65
CA ALA A 3 -6.82 -18.06 8.46
C ALA A 3 -5.41 -18.60 8.80
N GLN A 4 -4.78 -18.11 9.87
CA GLN A 4 -3.51 -18.68 10.34
C GLN A 4 -3.68 -20.03 11.03
N GLN A 5 -4.88 -20.41 11.47
CA GLN A 5 -5.15 -21.74 12.00
C GLN A 5 -5.47 -22.71 10.85
N THR A 6 -6.46 -22.38 10.03
CA THR A 6 -6.97 -23.22 8.93
C THR A 6 -6.03 -23.29 7.73
N GLY A 7 -5.21 -22.25 7.53
CA GLY A 7 -4.40 -22.07 6.31
C GLY A 7 -5.22 -21.72 5.07
N GLY A 8 -6.52 -21.44 5.22
CA GLY A 8 -7.38 -20.94 4.16
C GLY A 8 -7.40 -19.42 4.10
N ASP A 9 -8.31 -18.89 3.27
CA ASP A 9 -8.51 -17.45 3.14
C ASP A 9 -9.20 -16.86 4.39
N VAL A 10 -9.23 -15.53 4.50
CA VAL A 10 -9.94 -14.80 5.54
C VAL A 10 -11.40 -14.63 5.11
N ASN A 11 -12.35 -14.82 6.05
CA ASN A 11 -13.75 -14.55 5.78
C ASN A 11 -13.95 -13.07 5.39
N ILE A 12 -14.76 -12.84 4.36
CA ILE A 12 -15.10 -11.49 3.92
C ILE A 12 -15.89 -10.75 5.01
N SER A 13 -15.76 -9.43 5.04
CA SER A 13 -16.55 -8.58 5.93
C SER A 13 -18.03 -8.62 5.57
N ASP A 14 -18.92 -8.63 6.56
CA ASP A 14 -20.37 -8.57 6.35
C ASP A 14 -20.84 -7.24 5.71
N ALA A 15 -20.12 -6.14 5.97
CA ALA A 15 -20.42 -4.83 5.40
C ALA A 15 -19.17 -3.95 5.26
N ASN A 16 -19.16 -3.10 4.22
CA ASN A 16 -18.30 -1.93 4.16
C ASN A 16 -18.95 -0.77 4.92
N THR A 17 -18.16 0.17 5.44
CA THR A 17 -18.69 1.28 6.22
C THR A 17 -18.13 2.63 5.79
N ILE A 18 -18.91 3.69 5.99
CA ILE A 18 -18.45 5.09 5.96
C ILE A 18 -18.62 5.63 7.38
N ASN A 19 -17.53 6.07 8.00
CA ASN A 19 -17.50 6.51 9.40
C ASN A 19 -18.12 5.49 10.39
N GLY A 20 -17.81 4.20 10.19
CA GLY A 20 -18.30 3.11 11.04
C GLY A 20 -19.74 2.67 10.78
N GLN A 21 -20.45 3.30 9.84
CA GLN A 21 -21.85 2.99 9.53
C GLN A 21 -22.00 2.29 8.17
N PRO A 22 -22.68 1.14 8.08
CA PRO A 22 -22.91 0.42 6.81
C PRO A 22 -23.77 1.17 5.79
N GLY A 23 -24.63 2.07 6.27
CA GLY A 23 -25.49 2.90 5.44
C GLY A 23 -26.87 2.29 5.15
N GLY A 24 -27.61 2.96 4.26
CA GLY A 24 -29.06 2.77 4.11
C GLY A 24 -29.54 1.46 3.48
N PHE A 25 -28.62 0.65 2.95
CA PHE A 25 -28.92 -0.58 2.21
C PHE A 25 -28.55 -1.85 2.97
N ALA A 26 -27.91 -1.73 4.14
CA ALA A 26 -27.60 -2.87 5.01
C ALA A 26 -28.73 -3.12 6.03
N PRO A 27 -28.95 -4.38 6.44
CA PRO A 27 -29.89 -4.71 7.51
C PRO A 27 -29.62 -3.87 8.77
N CYS A 28 -30.68 -3.42 9.43
CA CYS A 28 -30.62 -2.71 10.72
C CYS A 28 -29.78 -1.41 10.74
N SER A 29 -29.39 -0.84 9.58
CA SER A 29 -28.38 0.24 9.50
C SER A 29 -28.91 1.58 8.96
N LYS A 30 -30.17 1.62 8.50
CA LYS A 30 -30.75 2.78 7.81
C LYS A 30 -30.92 4.02 8.69
N ASN A 31 -31.21 3.83 9.97
CA ASN A 31 -31.47 4.93 10.90
C ASN A 31 -30.17 5.68 11.21
N ASP A 32 -29.08 4.96 11.44
CA ASP A 32 -27.78 5.50 11.86
C ASP A 32 -26.84 5.81 10.69
N THR A 33 -27.32 5.71 9.45
CA THR A 33 -26.55 6.06 8.25
C THR A 33 -25.94 7.46 8.40
N PHE A 34 -24.62 7.55 8.19
CA PHE A 34 -23.88 8.81 8.25
C PHE A 34 -24.49 9.86 7.32
N ARG A 35 -24.65 11.08 7.82
CA ARG A 35 -25.19 12.23 7.09
C ARG A 35 -24.32 13.44 7.35
N MET A 36 -24.05 14.20 6.29
CA MET A 36 -23.44 15.52 6.37
C MET A 36 -24.38 16.57 5.79
N LEU A 37 -24.56 17.68 6.49
CA LEU A 37 -25.34 18.81 6.01
C LEU A 37 -24.45 19.73 5.18
N VAL A 38 -24.99 20.21 4.06
CA VAL A 38 -24.32 21.14 3.17
C VAL A 38 -25.23 22.33 2.86
N GLU A 39 -24.62 23.48 2.65
CA GLU A 39 -25.28 24.71 2.23
C GLU A 39 -25.02 24.94 0.74
N HIS A 40 -26.07 25.32 0.02
CA HIS A 40 -25.97 25.60 -1.41
C HIS A 40 -24.93 26.70 -1.70
N GLY A 41 -24.09 26.48 -2.71
CA GLY A 41 -23.03 27.40 -3.12
C GLY A 41 -21.78 27.38 -2.25
N LYS A 42 -21.71 26.53 -1.20
CA LYS A 42 -20.48 26.34 -0.41
C LYS A 42 -19.63 25.20 -0.97
N THR A 43 -18.33 25.26 -0.69
CA THR A 43 -17.37 24.20 -1.01
C THR A 43 -16.92 23.52 0.28
N TYR A 44 -16.86 22.19 0.26
CA TYR A 44 -16.51 21.33 1.39
C TYR A 44 -15.25 20.52 1.05
N LEU A 45 -14.30 20.47 1.98
CA LEU A 45 -13.15 19.57 1.89
C LEU A 45 -13.49 18.23 2.54
N LEU A 46 -13.67 17.20 1.72
CA LEU A 46 -13.80 15.82 2.15
C LEU A 46 -12.39 15.23 2.37
N ARG A 47 -12.13 14.74 3.58
CA ARG A 47 -10.89 14.04 3.96
C ARG A 47 -11.19 12.55 3.99
N ILE A 48 -10.93 11.88 2.89
CA ILE A 48 -11.32 10.48 2.68
C ILE A 48 -10.14 9.60 3.08
N ILE A 49 -10.40 8.61 3.93
CA ILE A 49 -9.41 7.67 4.43
C ILE A 49 -9.96 6.27 4.16
N ASN A 50 -9.20 5.43 3.45
CA ASN A 50 -9.55 4.02 3.35
C ASN A 50 -8.86 3.27 4.50
N ALA A 51 -9.63 3.10 5.59
CA ALA A 51 -9.24 2.31 6.76
C ALA A 51 -9.74 0.84 6.68
N GLY A 52 -10.18 0.39 5.51
CA GLY A 52 -10.59 -1.00 5.28
C GLY A 52 -9.39 -1.93 5.19
N LEU A 53 -9.57 -3.20 5.53
CA LEU A 53 -8.49 -4.19 5.63
C LEU A 53 -8.24 -4.99 4.35
N THR A 54 -9.16 -4.92 3.38
CA THR A 54 -9.27 -5.98 2.34
C THR A 54 -9.29 -5.50 0.90
N ASN A 55 -9.77 -4.30 0.61
CA ASN A 55 -10.07 -3.87 -0.76
C ASN A 55 -9.68 -2.43 -1.04
N ASP A 56 -9.28 -2.18 -2.29
CA ASP A 56 -9.32 -0.86 -2.90
C ASP A 56 -10.79 -0.47 -3.12
N MET A 57 -11.12 0.81 -2.92
CA MET A 57 -12.49 1.30 -2.99
C MET A 57 -12.64 2.36 -4.07
N PHE A 58 -13.68 2.24 -4.90
CA PHE A 58 -14.23 3.40 -5.57
C PHE A 58 -15.05 4.21 -4.58
N PHE A 59 -15.00 5.54 -4.70
CA PHE A 59 -15.81 6.47 -3.92
C PHE A 59 -16.37 7.58 -4.80
N THR A 60 -17.63 7.93 -4.61
CA THR A 60 -18.31 9.01 -5.33
C THR A 60 -19.40 9.66 -4.47
N VAL A 61 -19.84 10.85 -4.88
CA VAL A 61 -21.02 11.53 -4.33
C VAL A 61 -22.00 11.81 -5.48
N ALA A 62 -23.21 11.27 -5.38
CA ALA A 62 -24.22 11.37 -6.43
C ALA A 62 -24.44 12.83 -6.86
N GLY A 63 -24.40 13.09 -8.16
CA GLY A 63 -24.60 14.42 -8.73
C GLY A 63 -23.48 15.43 -8.44
N HIS A 64 -22.38 15.07 -7.78
CA HIS A 64 -21.32 16.03 -7.46
C HIS A 64 -20.00 15.57 -8.06
N HIS A 65 -19.32 16.49 -8.75
CA HIS A 65 -17.93 16.27 -9.13
C HIS A 65 -17.01 16.45 -7.93
N LEU A 66 -15.86 15.78 -8.00
CA LEU A 66 -14.87 15.68 -6.94
C LEU A 66 -13.56 16.27 -7.45
N THR A 67 -13.15 17.43 -6.93
CA THR A 67 -11.85 18.02 -7.27
C THR A 67 -10.80 17.54 -6.28
N VAL A 68 -9.95 16.61 -6.72
CA VAL A 68 -8.87 16.05 -5.91
C VAL A 68 -7.76 17.09 -5.77
N VAL A 69 -7.30 17.34 -4.54
CA VAL A 69 -6.30 18.37 -4.23
C VAL A 69 -5.12 17.86 -3.41
N GLY A 70 -5.17 16.63 -2.90
CA GLY A 70 -4.05 16.05 -2.16
C GLY A 70 -4.24 14.58 -1.83
N THR A 71 -3.14 13.92 -1.50
CA THR A 71 -3.08 12.53 -1.04
C THR A 71 -1.94 12.38 -0.03
N ASP A 72 -2.11 11.51 0.96
CA ASP A 72 -1.04 11.10 1.88
C ASP A 72 -0.28 12.27 2.56
N GLY A 73 -1.00 13.37 2.83
CA GLY A 73 -0.42 14.58 3.43
C GLY A 73 0.29 15.53 2.46
N HIS A 74 0.29 15.25 1.16
CA HIS A 74 0.92 16.05 0.12
C HIS A 74 -0.08 16.58 -0.92
N TYR A 75 0.14 17.81 -1.39
CA TYR A 75 -0.72 18.44 -2.38
C TYR A 75 -0.49 17.86 -3.78
N LEU A 76 -1.60 17.63 -4.49
CA LEU A 76 -1.61 17.19 -5.87
C LEU A 76 -1.99 18.35 -6.77
N LYS A 77 -1.50 18.34 -8.01
CA LYS A 77 -2.00 19.22 -9.07
C LYS A 77 -3.50 18.96 -9.20
N PRO A 78 -4.38 19.94 -8.94
CA PRO A 78 -5.81 19.67 -8.87
C PRO A 78 -6.38 19.12 -10.16
N PHE A 79 -7.26 18.13 -10.03
CA PHE A 79 -8.01 17.56 -11.15
C PHE A 79 -9.40 17.12 -10.67
N THR A 80 -10.40 17.25 -11.55
CA THR A 80 -11.80 16.98 -11.22
C THR A 80 -12.26 15.68 -11.86
N VAL A 81 -12.94 14.84 -11.07
CA VAL A 81 -13.42 13.51 -11.46
C VAL A 81 -14.81 13.24 -10.90
N ASP A 82 -15.51 12.24 -11.45
CA ASP A 82 -16.80 11.78 -10.90
C ASP A 82 -16.63 10.83 -9.72
N HIS A 83 -15.53 10.09 -9.71
CA HIS A 83 -15.20 9.12 -8.69
C HIS A 83 -13.69 9.06 -8.49
N ILE A 84 -13.28 8.73 -7.27
CA ILE A 84 -11.89 8.42 -6.95
C ILE A 84 -11.75 6.92 -6.72
N MET A 85 -10.52 6.44 -6.87
CA MET A 85 -10.11 5.13 -6.39
C MET A 85 -9.11 5.35 -5.25
N ILE A 86 -9.37 4.74 -4.09
CA ILE A 86 -8.55 4.89 -2.90
C ILE A 86 -8.21 3.50 -2.33
N SER A 87 -6.93 3.21 -2.20
CA SER A 87 -6.45 1.95 -1.62
C SER A 87 -6.38 2.00 -0.11
N SER A 88 -6.40 0.83 0.54
CA SER A 88 -6.16 0.75 1.99
C SER A 88 -4.85 1.43 2.36
N GLY A 89 -4.85 2.22 3.43
CA GLY A 89 -3.71 3.02 3.89
C GLY A 89 -3.59 4.40 3.24
N GLN A 90 -4.19 4.62 2.07
CA GLN A 90 -4.18 5.94 1.43
C GLN A 90 -5.19 6.90 2.06
N THR A 91 -4.85 8.18 1.95
CA THR A 91 -5.78 9.29 2.20
C THR A 91 -5.92 10.16 0.95
N MET A 92 -7.10 10.74 0.73
CA MET A 92 -7.34 11.70 -0.35
C MET A 92 -8.15 12.90 0.14
N ASN A 93 -7.68 14.09 -0.21
CA ASN A 93 -8.35 15.36 0.05
C ASN A 93 -9.08 15.79 -1.22
N VAL A 94 -10.39 16.00 -1.12
CA VAL A 94 -11.27 16.27 -2.26
C VAL A 94 -12.20 17.43 -1.94
N LEU A 95 -12.27 18.41 -2.84
CA LEU A 95 -13.25 19.49 -2.77
C LEU A 95 -14.55 19.06 -3.45
N LEU A 96 -15.66 19.25 -2.73
CA LEU A 96 -17.03 19.08 -3.22
C LEU A 96 -17.73 20.44 -3.17
N GLU A 97 -18.20 20.91 -4.32
CA GLU A 97 -19.00 22.13 -4.42
C GLU A 97 -20.49 21.77 -4.38
N ALA A 98 -21.22 22.27 -3.38
CA ALA A 98 -22.66 22.03 -3.22
C ALA A 98 -23.50 22.93 -4.15
N ASN A 99 -23.35 22.73 -5.46
CA ASN A 99 -23.94 23.58 -6.50
C ASN A 99 -25.31 23.10 -7.01
N ARG A 100 -25.82 21.97 -6.52
CA ARG A 100 -27.13 21.46 -6.95
C ARG A 100 -28.27 22.34 -6.45
N THR A 101 -29.28 22.50 -7.30
CA THR A 101 -30.46 23.34 -7.09
C THR A 101 -31.27 22.88 -5.89
N THR A 102 -31.64 23.84 -5.03
CA THR A 102 -32.52 23.61 -3.87
C THR A 102 -33.98 23.99 -4.14
N LYS A 103 -34.27 24.50 -5.35
CA LYS A 103 -35.58 25.00 -5.78
C LYS A 103 -36.02 24.31 -7.07
N GLY A 104 -36.66 23.15 -6.94
CA GLY A 104 -37.26 22.43 -8.06
C GLY A 104 -38.00 21.17 -7.61
N SER A 105 -39.24 20.99 -8.09
CA SER A 105 -40.20 19.92 -7.78
C SER A 105 -39.74 18.48 -8.16
N GLY A 106 -38.46 18.26 -8.44
CA GLY A 106 -37.90 16.96 -8.86
C GLY A 106 -36.47 16.67 -8.40
N ASP A 107 -35.76 17.63 -7.78
CA ASP A 107 -34.41 17.41 -7.29
C ASP A 107 -34.45 16.84 -5.87
N ASN A 108 -33.86 15.66 -5.70
CA ASN A 108 -33.71 15.04 -4.38
C ASN A 108 -32.72 15.89 -3.57
N ASN A 109 -33.17 16.55 -2.49
CA ASN A 109 -32.31 17.29 -1.55
C ASN A 109 -31.33 16.40 -0.75
N ARG A 110 -31.18 15.13 -1.17
CA ARG A 110 -30.32 14.12 -0.56
C ARG A 110 -29.56 13.40 -1.67
N TYR A 111 -28.24 13.38 -1.54
CA TYR A 111 -27.33 12.76 -2.48
C TYR A 111 -26.54 11.68 -1.75
N TYR A 112 -26.46 10.47 -2.32
CA TYR A 112 -25.69 9.41 -1.69
C TYR A 112 -24.20 9.66 -1.86
N MET A 113 -23.48 9.59 -0.73
CA MET A 113 -22.07 9.25 -0.71
C MET A 113 -21.97 7.72 -0.71
N ALA A 114 -21.26 7.16 -1.69
CA ALA A 114 -21.21 5.71 -1.88
C ALA A 114 -19.78 5.26 -2.17
N ALA A 115 -19.44 4.08 -1.64
CA ALA A 115 -18.19 3.41 -1.94
C ALA A 115 -18.44 1.94 -2.27
N ARG A 116 -17.63 1.37 -3.15
CA ARG A 116 -17.71 -0.05 -3.52
C ARG A 116 -16.32 -0.61 -3.81
N PRO A 117 -16.03 -1.87 -3.44
CA PRO A 117 -14.77 -2.51 -3.79
C PRO A 117 -14.47 -2.48 -5.28
N PHE A 118 -13.20 -2.37 -5.60
CA PHE A 118 -12.65 -2.46 -6.93
C PHE A 118 -11.47 -3.43 -6.96
N PHE A 119 -11.41 -4.26 -8.01
CA PHE A 119 -10.49 -5.40 -8.06
C PHE A 119 -9.44 -5.31 -9.19
N THR A 120 -9.51 -4.34 -10.11
CA THR A 120 -8.57 -4.26 -11.26
C THR A 120 -8.11 -2.83 -11.59
N ASN A 121 -6.98 -2.41 -11.07
CA ASN A 121 -6.56 -1.01 -11.04
C ASN A 121 -6.28 -0.36 -12.42
N LYS A 122 -7.10 0.61 -12.84
CA LYS A 122 -6.81 1.63 -13.88
C LYS A 122 -7.06 3.04 -13.34
N GLY A 123 -6.56 3.34 -12.13
CA GLY A 123 -6.68 4.67 -11.53
C GLY A 123 -5.95 5.77 -12.32
N PRO A 124 -6.35 7.04 -12.20
CA PRO A 124 -5.69 8.15 -12.88
C PRO A 124 -4.23 8.31 -12.41
N LEU A 125 -3.37 8.79 -13.32
CA LEU A 125 -2.01 9.17 -13.00
C LEU A 125 -2.02 10.47 -12.17
N LEU A 126 -1.68 10.34 -10.88
CA LEU A 126 -1.56 11.49 -9.97
C LEU A 126 -0.29 12.29 -10.29
N ARG A 127 -0.31 13.60 -10.02
CA ARG A 127 0.83 14.50 -10.18
C ARG A 127 0.91 15.43 -8.97
N SER A 128 2.10 15.68 -8.44
CA SER A 128 2.30 16.61 -7.33
C SER A 128 2.01 18.05 -7.75
N LEU A 129 1.54 18.88 -6.81
CA LEU A 129 1.46 20.32 -7.03
C LEU A 129 2.85 20.93 -6.85
N VAL A 130 3.46 21.40 -7.94
CA VAL A 130 4.79 22.03 -7.91
C VAL A 130 4.64 23.55 -7.95
N THR A 131 4.86 24.20 -6.80
CA THR A 131 4.96 25.66 -6.68
C THR A 131 6.19 26.04 -5.87
N LYS A 132 6.47 27.34 -5.71
CA LYS A 132 7.55 27.81 -4.85
C LYS A 132 7.31 27.45 -3.38
N GLU A 133 6.05 27.44 -2.96
CA GLU A 133 5.58 27.10 -1.61
C GLU A 133 5.52 25.58 -1.38
N HIS A 134 5.37 24.80 -2.45
CA HIS A 134 5.33 23.35 -2.45
C HIS A 134 6.39 22.77 -3.40
N PRO A 135 7.69 22.94 -3.09
CA PRO A 135 8.75 22.38 -3.91
C PRO A 135 8.78 20.86 -3.76
N ILE A 136 9.09 20.16 -4.84
CA ILE A 136 9.40 18.73 -4.80
C ILE A 136 10.86 18.51 -5.16
N ASN A 137 11.43 17.43 -4.61
CA ASN A 137 12.81 17.06 -4.84
C ASN A 137 12.87 15.57 -5.16
N VAL A 138 12.60 15.26 -6.42
CA VAL A 138 12.66 13.88 -6.94
C VAL A 138 14.13 13.46 -7.02
N PRO A 139 14.55 12.36 -6.38
CA PRO A 139 15.91 11.88 -6.48
C PRO A 139 16.25 11.47 -7.93
N MET A 140 17.16 12.21 -8.57
CA MET A 140 17.54 11.99 -9.97
C MET A 140 18.53 10.83 -10.14
N GLU A 141 19.55 10.79 -9.29
CA GLU A 141 20.57 9.74 -9.28
C GLU A 141 20.25 8.69 -8.23
N VAL A 142 20.12 7.45 -8.69
CA VAL A 142 19.80 6.30 -7.83
C VAL A 142 21.09 5.59 -7.42
N ASN A 143 21.25 5.30 -6.13
CA ASN A 143 22.39 4.55 -5.63
C ASN A 143 22.12 3.05 -5.59
N LYS A 144 20.86 2.65 -5.43
CA LYS A 144 20.44 1.25 -5.33
C LYS A 144 19.10 1.03 -6.04
N HIS A 145 19.08 0.07 -6.95
CA HIS A 145 17.85 -0.41 -7.59
C HIS A 145 17.43 -1.75 -6.97
N MET A 146 16.14 -1.88 -6.68
CA MET A 146 15.52 -3.10 -6.21
C MET A 146 14.35 -3.46 -7.12
N LEU A 147 14.28 -4.72 -7.54
CA LEU A 147 13.08 -5.31 -8.12
C LEU A 147 12.48 -6.23 -7.07
N VAL A 148 11.24 -5.94 -6.66
CA VAL A 148 10.54 -6.66 -5.60
C VAL A 148 9.30 -7.29 -6.18
N THR A 149 9.34 -8.61 -6.41
CA THR A 149 8.16 -9.37 -6.84
C THR A 149 7.20 -9.54 -5.69
N ILE A 150 5.92 -9.30 -5.94
CA ILE A 150 4.82 -9.43 -4.98
C ILE A 150 3.99 -10.65 -5.39
N SER A 151 3.76 -11.56 -4.46
CA SER A 151 3.01 -12.79 -4.73
C SER A 151 2.16 -13.19 -3.55
N VAL A 152 0.94 -13.64 -3.83
CA VAL A 152 0.24 -14.59 -2.96
C VAL A 152 0.83 -15.98 -3.25
N ASN A 153 1.02 -16.78 -2.21
CA ASN A 153 1.74 -18.04 -2.25
C ASN A 153 1.03 -19.13 -1.44
N THR A 154 1.57 -20.34 -1.50
CA THR A 154 1.30 -21.40 -0.54
C THR A 154 2.56 -21.85 0.20
N LEU A 155 2.35 -22.42 1.38
CA LEU A 155 3.33 -23.17 2.16
C LEU A 155 2.79 -24.59 2.38
N PRO A 156 3.64 -25.63 2.38
CA PRO A 156 3.19 -26.99 2.65
C PRO A 156 2.41 -27.06 3.97
N CYS A 157 1.29 -27.80 3.96
CA CYS A 157 0.58 -28.06 5.20
C CYS A 157 1.45 -28.91 6.14
N GLY A 158 1.36 -28.66 7.45
CA GLY A 158 2.13 -29.41 8.44
C GLY A 158 1.75 -30.90 8.47
N PRO A 159 2.65 -31.79 8.96
CA PRO A 159 2.35 -33.20 9.05
C PRO A 159 1.11 -33.43 9.94
N ASN A 160 0.24 -34.36 9.52
CA ASN A 160 -1.03 -34.71 10.19
C ASN A 160 -2.00 -33.54 10.38
N LYS A 161 -1.95 -32.52 9.52
CA LYS A 161 -2.93 -31.43 9.47
C LYS A 161 -3.58 -31.35 8.11
N THR A 162 -4.83 -30.90 8.09
CA THR A 162 -5.55 -30.53 6.87
C THR A 162 -5.60 -29.02 6.80
N CYS A 163 -5.16 -28.44 5.68
CA CYS A 163 -5.25 -27.01 5.45
C CYS A 163 -6.33 -26.72 4.39
N ALA A 164 -6.98 -25.57 4.52
CA ALA A 164 -8.08 -25.14 3.66
C ALA A 164 -7.61 -24.31 2.43
N GLY A 165 -6.30 -24.07 2.29
CA GLY A 165 -5.75 -23.33 1.18
C GLY A 165 -5.70 -24.15 -0.12
N PRO A 166 -5.25 -23.53 -1.22
CA PRO A 166 -5.17 -24.19 -2.52
C PRO A 166 -4.41 -25.52 -2.44
N ARG A 167 -4.99 -26.58 -3.03
CA ARG A 167 -4.41 -27.94 -3.05
C ARG A 167 -4.16 -28.58 -1.67
N GLY A 168 -4.84 -28.09 -0.63
CA GLY A 168 -4.64 -28.57 0.74
C GLY A 168 -3.39 -27.99 1.41
N ASP A 169 -2.74 -26.99 0.80
CA ASP A 169 -1.66 -26.22 1.39
C ASP A 169 -2.20 -25.06 2.26
N ARG A 170 -1.28 -24.32 2.87
CA ARG A 170 -1.56 -23.10 3.64
C ARG A 170 -1.29 -21.86 2.80
N LEU A 171 -2.23 -20.93 2.74
CA LEU A 171 -2.00 -19.61 2.13
C LEU A 171 -0.87 -18.86 2.85
N ALA A 172 -0.08 -18.18 2.03
CA ALA A 172 1.04 -17.34 2.41
C ALA A 172 1.15 -16.19 1.39
N ALA A 173 2.10 -15.30 1.61
CA ALA A 173 2.45 -14.24 0.67
C ALA A 173 3.94 -13.91 0.85
N SER A 174 4.53 -13.27 -0.15
CA SER A 174 5.95 -12.98 -0.12
C SER A 174 6.35 -11.73 -0.89
N LEU A 175 7.49 -11.18 -0.50
CA LEU A 175 8.27 -10.22 -1.28
C LEU A 175 9.58 -10.90 -1.71
N ASN A 176 9.90 -10.89 -3.01
CA ASN A 176 11.05 -11.61 -3.57
C ASN A 176 11.15 -13.08 -3.10
N ASN A 177 10.00 -13.75 -3.00
CA ASN A 177 9.86 -15.14 -2.55
C ASN A 177 10.32 -15.42 -1.10
N VAL A 178 10.36 -14.38 -0.26
CA VAL A 178 10.51 -14.49 1.19
C VAL A 178 9.18 -14.13 1.83
N SER A 179 8.57 -15.11 2.51
CA SER A 179 7.37 -14.92 3.32
C SER A 179 7.78 -14.49 4.72
N PHE A 180 7.56 -13.21 5.03
CA PHE A 180 8.03 -12.61 6.28
C PHE A 180 7.40 -13.28 7.50
N VAL A 181 8.22 -13.52 8.52
CA VAL A 181 7.76 -14.01 9.82
C VAL A 181 8.16 -12.99 10.89
N PRO A 182 7.20 -12.40 11.62
CA PRO A 182 7.54 -11.50 12.72
C PRO A 182 8.30 -12.28 13.81
N PRO A 183 9.44 -11.77 14.28
CA PRO A 183 10.19 -12.40 15.36
C PRO A 183 9.50 -12.22 16.73
N THR A 184 9.92 -12.99 17.73
CA THR A 184 9.43 -12.85 19.12
C THR A 184 10.09 -11.69 19.86
N VAL A 185 11.32 -11.34 19.48
CA VAL A 185 11.98 -10.09 19.89
C VAL A 185 11.85 -9.11 18.74
N ASP A 186 11.35 -7.90 18.97
CA ASP A 186 11.15 -6.95 17.89
C ASP A 186 12.49 -6.55 17.23
N ILE A 187 12.43 -6.23 15.95
CA ILE A 187 13.63 -5.99 15.14
C ILE A 187 14.39 -4.73 15.60
N LEU A 188 13.67 -3.74 16.15
CA LEU A 188 14.29 -2.52 16.65
C LEU A 188 15.11 -2.81 17.91
N ASP A 189 14.57 -3.53 18.88
CA ASP A 189 15.35 -3.93 20.06
C ASP A 189 16.51 -4.85 19.71
N ALA A 190 16.29 -5.80 18.79
CA ALA A 190 17.37 -6.68 18.32
C ALA A 190 18.48 -5.91 17.58
N TYR A 191 18.13 -4.88 16.80
CA TYR A 191 19.11 -4.01 16.16
C TYR A 191 19.86 -3.14 17.20
N TYR A 192 19.13 -2.54 18.13
CA TYR A 192 19.68 -1.63 19.15
C TYR A 192 20.66 -2.35 20.08
N ASP A 193 20.29 -3.54 20.56
CA ASP A 193 21.12 -4.32 21.50
C ASP A 193 22.04 -5.34 20.78
N SER A 194 22.06 -5.33 19.44
CA SER A 194 22.86 -6.27 18.62
C SER A 194 22.57 -7.75 18.95
N ILE A 195 21.30 -8.10 19.15
CA ILE A 195 20.86 -9.46 19.46
C ILE A 195 20.91 -10.33 18.20
N SER A 196 21.76 -11.35 18.22
CA SER A 196 21.92 -12.29 17.11
C SER A 196 20.73 -13.26 17.00
N GLY A 197 20.46 -13.77 15.79
CA GLY A 197 19.46 -14.83 15.57
C GLY A 197 18.01 -14.36 15.46
N VAL A 198 17.76 -13.04 15.49
CA VAL A 198 16.40 -12.47 15.38
C VAL A 198 15.99 -12.23 13.92
N TYR A 199 16.91 -11.73 13.11
CA TYR A 199 16.69 -11.46 11.69
C TYR A 199 17.96 -11.69 10.86
N GLU A 200 17.80 -11.81 9.55
CA GLU A 200 18.90 -11.94 8.58
C GLU A 200 18.99 -10.65 7.72
N PRO A 201 20.14 -9.96 7.67
CA PRO A 201 20.27 -8.65 6.99
C PRO A 201 20.50 -8.74 5.47
N ASP A 202 19.94 -9.77 4.83
CA ASP A 202 20.21 -10.16 3.44
C ASP A 202 18.95 -10.22 2.56
N PHE A 203 17.93 -9.40 2.85
CA PHE A 203 16.78 -9.30 1.94
C PHE A 203 17.25 -8.92 0.52
N PRO A 204 16.87 -9.70 -0.52
CA PRO A 204 17.50 -9.60 -1.83
C PRO A 204 16.99 -8.39 -2.62
N ASP A 205 17.90 -7.76 -3.38
CA ASP A 205 17.58 -6.64 -4.27
C ASP A 205 16.80 -7.08 -5.53
N ARG A 206 16.69 -8.39 -5.79
CA ARG A 206 16.03 -8.98 -6.97
C ARG A 206 15.36 -10.30 -6.60
N PRO A 207 14.32 -10.74 -7.33
CA PRO A 207 13.77 -12.06 -7.13
C PRO A 207 14.83 -13.15 -7.38
N PRO A 208 14.82 -14.25 -6.61
CA PRO A 208 15.82 -15.31 -6.75
C PRO A 208 15.70 -16.09 -8.07
N PHE A 209 14.54 -16.01 -8.73
CA PHE A 209 14.27 -16.65 -10.01
C PHE A 209 13.45 -15.71 -10.89
N PHE A 210 13.94 -15.45 -12.11
CA PHE A 210 13.24 -14.63 -13.09
C PHE A 210 12.39 -15.52 -14.00
N PHE A 211 11.13 -15.14 -14.17
CA PHE A 211 10.18 -15.77 -15.08
C PHE A 211 9.28 -14.69 -15.68
N ASN A 212 8.33 -15.09 -16.52
CA ASN A 212 7.29 -14.17 -16.97
C ASN A 212 6.30 -13.93 -15.81
N PHE A 213 6.57 -12.92 -14.98
CA PHE A 213 5.87 -12.66 -13.73
C PHE A 213 4.35 -12.54 -13.89
N THR A 214 3.91 -11.89 -14.97
CA THR A 214 2.51 -11.56 -15.22
C THR A 214 1.79 -12.52 -16.18
N ALA A 215 2.46 -13.61 -16.61
CA ALA A 215 1.81 -14.62 -17.44
C ALA A 215 0.68 -15.33 -16.67
N PRO A 216 -0.54 -15.41 -17.23
CA PRO A 216 -1.65 -16.08 -16.55
C PRO A 216 -1.36 -17.57 -16.37
N ASN A 217 -1.88 -18.14 -15.29
CA ASN A 217 -1.74 -19.56 -14.94
C ASN A 217 -0.27 -20.04 -14.88
N PRO A 218 0.59 -19.44 -14.03
CA PRO A 218 1.96 -19.89 -13.86
C PRO A 218 2.02 -21.33 -13.35
N SER A 219 3.17 -22.00 -13.54
CA SER A 219 3.36 -23.38 -13.08
C SER A 219 3.13 -23.50 -11.58
N LYS A 220 2.58 -24.65 -11.16
CA LYS A 220 2.13 -24.89 -9.79
C LYS A 220 3.28 -24.87 -8.77
N GLU A 221 4.50 -25.14 -9.22
CA GLU A 221 5.73 -25.11 -8.44
C GLU A 221 6.08 -23.69 -8.00
N LEU A 222 5.72 -22.68 -8.80
CA LEU A 222 5.95 -21.25 -8.49
C LEU A 222 5.04 -20.73 -7.37
N GLN A 223 4.00 -21.48 -6.98
CA GLN A 223 3.12 -21.07 -5.88
C GLN A 223 3.81 -21.18 -4.52
N LEU A 224 4.81 -22.05 -4.38
CA LEU A 224 5.50 -22.27 -3.12
C LEU A 224 6.43 -21.10 -2.79
N THR A 225 6.41 -20.70 -1.52
CA THR A 225 7.36 -19.73 -0.97
C THR A 225 8.11 -20.28 0.24
N LYS A 226 9.04 -19.50 0.80
CA LYS A 226 9.81 -19.86 1.98
C LYS A 226 9.69 -18.78 3.05
N ARG A 227 9.44 -19.22 4.27
CA ARG A 227 9.44 -18.34 5.46
C ARG A 227 10.84 -17.84 5.79
N GLY A 228 10.94 -16.59 6.21
CA GLY A 228 12.16 -16.01 6.76
C GLY A 228 11.95 -14.60 7.30
N THR A 229 12.79 -14.19 8.24
CA THR A 229 12.79 -12.83 8.81
C THR A 229 13.95 -12.06 8.21
N LYS A 230 13.82 -11.64 6.95
CA LYS A 230 14.89 -10.96 6.20
C LYS A 230 14.64 -9.46 6.13
N VAL A 231 15.67 -8.68 6.42
CA VAL A 231 15.64 -7.22 6.41
C VAL A 231 16.62 -6.65 5.39
N LYS A 232 16.34 -5.45 4.91
CA LYS A 232 17.20 -4.70 3.99
C LYS A 232 17.96 -3.61 4.72
N MET A 233 19.27 -3.79 4.88
CA MET A 233 20.16 -2.76 5.38
C MET A 233 20.49 -1.73 4.29
N VAL A 234 20.38 -0.44 4.61
CA VAL A 234 20.83 0.66 3.74
C VAL A 234 21.60 1.72 4.55
N GLU A 235 22.58 2.35 3.93
CA GLU A 235 23.31 3.45 4.56
C GLU A 235 22.47 4.73 4.56
N TYR A 236 22.64 5.59 5.58
CA TYR A 236 22.00 6.89 5.62
C TYR A 236 22.26 7.71 4.34
N GLY A 237 21.20 8.29 3.78
CA GLY A 237 21.25 9.15 2.60
C GLY A 237 21.21 8.40 1.26
N THR A 238 21.25 7.05 1.26
CA THR A 238 21.12 6.23 0.06
C THR A 238 19.82 6.56 -0.68
N VAL A 239 19.90 6.87 -1.97
CA VAL A 239 18.74 6.94 -2.85
C VAL A 239 18.41 5.55 -3.37
N VAL A 240 17.22 5.07 -3.03
CA VAL A 240 16.73 3.75 -3.41
C VAL A 240 15.60 3.91 -4.41
N GLU A 241 15.70 3.20 -5.53
CA GLU A 241 14.58 2.94 -6.42
C GLU A 241 14.06 1.54 -6.16
N VAL A 242 12.79 1.42 -5.81
CA VAL A 242 12.12 0.14 -5.66
C VAL A 242 11.08 0.02 -6.75
N VAL A 243 11.19 -1.03 -7.55
CA VAL A 243 10.18 -1.44 -8.52
C VAL A 243 9.42 -2.61 -7.93
N PHE A 244 8.16 -2.38 -7.59
CA PHE A 244 7.24 -3.42 -7.22
C PHE A 244 6.70 -4.08 -8.49
N GLN A 245 6.75 -5.42 -8.54
CA GLN A 245 6.29 -6.21 -9.67
C GLN A 245 5.24 -7.21 -9.16
N ASP A 246 3.98 -7.00 -9.52
CA ASP A 246 2.95 -8.01 -9.28
C ASP A 246 3.24 -9.27 -10.11
N THR A 247 2.83 -10.42 -9.58
CA THR A 247 2.91 -11.72 -10.26
C THR A 247 1.51 -12.29 -10.42
N ALA A 248 1.31 -13.11 -11.46
CA ALA A 248 0.05 -13.82 -11.65
C ALA A 248 -0.06 -15.10 -10.80
N ILE A 249 0.84 -15.32 -9.83
CA ILE A 249 0.83 -16.49 -8.95
C ILE A 249 -0.42 -16.41 -8.07
N LEU A 250 -1.28 -17.42 -8.16
CA LEU A 250 -2.60 -17.47 -7.50
C LEU A 250 -3.57 -16.34 -7.88
N GLY A 251 -3.29 -15.62 -8.98
CA GLY A 251 -4.13 -14.54 -9.50
C GLY A 251 -3.44 -13.19 -9.40
N ALA A 252 -3.47 -12.43 -10.48
CA ALA A 252 -2.98 -11.05 -10.50
C ALA A 252 -3.90 -10.16 -9.66
N GLU A 253 -3.32 -9.33 -8.80
CA GLU A 253 -4.07 -8.51 -7.84
C GLU A 253 -3.40 -7.13 -7.63
N SER A 254 -4.22 -6.11 -7.37
CA SER A 254 -3.71 -4.79 -6.94
C SER A 254 -3.18 -4.90 -5.51
N HIS A 255 -1.97 -4.41 -5.26
CA HIS A 255 -1.37 -4.46 -3.92
C HIS A 255 -0.99 -3.05 -3.46
N PRO A 256 -1.62 -2.51 -2.39
CA PRO A 256 -1.22 -1.23 -1.83
C PRO A 256 0.05 -1.38 -0.98
N MET A 257 1.20 -1.13 -1.58
CA MET A 257 2.49 -1.21 -0.89
C MET A 257 2.74 0.07 -0.08
N HIS A 258 2.89 -0.10 1.23
CA HIS A 258 3.12 0.95 2.20
C HIS A 258 4.53 0.87 2.78
N LEU A 259 5.17 2.02 2.99
CA LEU A 259 6.48 2.14 3.62
C LEU A 259 6.40 3.06 4.83
N HIS A 260 6.77 2.55 6.00
CA HIS A 260 6.84 3.33 7.24
C HIS A 260 8.04 4.28 7.20
N GLY A 261 7.98 5.38 7.96
CA GLY A 261 9.08 6.33 8.13
C GLY A 261 9.41 7.21 6.93
N PHE A 262 8.79 6.96 5.77
CA PHE A 262 9.04 7.67 4.53
C PHE A 262 7.75 7.91 3.75
N SER A 263 7.76 8.99 2.97
CA SER A 263 7.01 9.05 1.73
C SER A 263 7.99 8.91 0.57
N PHE A 264 7.49 8.57 -0.61
CA PHE A 264 8.27 8.26 -1.79
C PHE A 264 7.60 8.83 -3.04
N TYR A 265 8.41 9.13 -4.06
CA TYR A 265 7.90 9.58 -5.36
C TYR A 265 7.56 8.38 -6.22
N VAL A 266 6.31 8.25 -6.66
CA VAL A 266 5.92 7.21 -7.63
C VAL A 266 6.25 7.70 -9.03
N VAL A 267 7.43 7.35 -9.52
CA VAL A 267 7.99 7.86 -10.78
C VAL A 267 7.45 7.15 -12.01
N GLY A 268 6.94 5.93 -11.87
CA GLY A 268 6.42 5.16 -13.00
C GLY A 268 5.45 4.07 -12.57
N ARG A 269 4.59 3.66 -13.49
CA ARG A 269 3.71 2.50 -13.36
C ARG A 269 3.36 1.95 -14.72
N GLY A 270 3.11 0.65 -14.80
CA GLY A 270 2.73 -0.01 -16.05
C GLY A 270 2.06 -1.36 -15.78
N PHE A 271 1.59 -1.98 -16.85
CA PHE A 271 1.11 -3.36 -16.84
C PHE A 271 2.16 -4.27 -17.47
N GLY A 272 2.07 -5.57 -17.17
CA GLY A 272 3.04 -6.56 -17.61
C GLY A 272 4.30 -6.58 -16.74
N ASN A 273 5.39 -7.10 -17.30
CA ASN A 273 6.68 -7.15 -16.62
C ASN A 273 7.43 -5.85 -16.85
N PHE A 274 8.02 -5.30 -15.79
CA PHE A 274 8.91 -4.16 -15.87
C PHE A 274 10.12 -4.43 -16.76
N ASP A 275 10.33 -3.57 -17.75
CA ASP A 275 11.50 -3.55 -18.62
C ASP A 275 12.46 -2.45 -18.14
N LYS A 276 13.48 -2.86 -17.37
CA LYS A 276 14.49 -1.97 -16.77
C LYS A 276 15.23 -1.10 -17.79
N ASP A 277 15.26 -1.49 -19.06
CA ASP A 277 16.01 -0.80 -20.11
C ASP A 277 15.11 0.16 -20.91
N LYS A 278 13.78 0.11 -20.72
CA LYS A 278 12.81 0.94 -21.47
C LYS A 278 11.90 1.78 -20.58
N ASP A 279 11.32 1.18 -19.55
CA ASP A 279 10.30 1.84 -18.72
C ASP A 279 10.84 3.09 -18.00
N PRO A 280 12.08 3.11 -17.46
CA PRO A 280 12.66 4.30 -16.85
C PRO A 280 12.74 5.53 -17.76
N ILE A 281 12.77 5.35 -19.09
CA ILE A 281 12.84 6.45 -20.06
C ILE A 281 11.58 7.33 -19.97
N THR A 282 10.45 6.75 -19.57
CA THR A 282 9.14 7.41 -19.51
C THR A 282 8.74 7.82 -18.09
N TYR A 283 9.63 7.68 -17.12
CA TYR A 283 9.36 8.08 -15.75
C TYR A 283 8.99 9.56 -15.66
N ASN A 284 7.99 9.86 -14.83
CA ASN A 284 7.69 11.21 -14.42
C ASN A 284 8.76 11.66 -13.40
N MET A 285 9.78 12.37 -13.91
CA MET A 285 10.83 12.98 -13.09
C MET A 285 10.58 14.47 -12.81
N VAL A 286 9.40 14.98 -13.20
CA VAL A 286 9.06 16.41 -13.11
C VAL A 286 8.11 16.68 -11.95
N ASP A 287 7.02 15.93 -11.85
CA ASP A 287 6.01 16.08 -10.80
C ASP A 287 5.33 14.76 -10.36
N PRO A 288 6.11 13.69 -10.11
CA PRO A 288 5.54 12.44 -9.61
C PRO A 288 4.82 12.66 -8.27
N PRO A 289 3.72 11.95 -8.00
CA PRO A 289 3.01 12.06 -6.73
C PRO A 289 3.91 11.55 -5.60
N TYR A 290 3.89 12.26 -4.47
CA TYR A 290 4.65 11.89 -3.28
C TYR A 290 3.69 11.25 -2.27
N GLN A 291 3.83 9.94 -2.08
CA GLN A 291 2.87 9.08 -1.40
C GLN A 291 3.56 8.27 -0.30
N ASN A 292 2.80 7.76 0.66
CA ASN A 292 3.31 6.75 1.61
C ASN A 292 2.80 5.34 1.25
N THR A 293 1.76 5.24 0.42
CA THR A 293 1.18 3.99 -0.04
C THR A 293 0.92 4.05 -1.55
N VAL A 294 1.49 3.11 -2.32
CA VAL A 294 1.30 3.00 -3.78
C VAL A 294 0.50 1.76 -4.13
N SER A 295 -0.58 1.94 -4.88
CA SER A 295 -1.34 0.85 -5.48
C SER A 295 -0.56 0.29 -6.68
N VAL A 296 0.04 -0.89 -6.52
CA VAL A 296 0.69 -1.62 -7.61
C VAL A 296 -0.42 -2.19 -8.52
N PRO A 297 -0.39 -1.96 -9.84
CA PRO A 297 -1.43 -2.48 -10.72
C PRO A 297 -1.47 -4.01 -10.74
N ALA A 298 -2.68 -4.58 -10.77
CA ALA A 298 -2.87 -6.01 -10.97
C ALA A 298 -2.25 -6.45 -12.31
N GLY A 299 -1.34 -7.41 -12.26
CA GLY A 299 -0.56 -7.90 -13.39
C GLY A 299 0.37 -6.83 -13.95
N GLY A 300 0.93 -5.98 -13.09
CA GLY A 300 1.75 -4.85 -13.49
C GLY A 300 2.85 -4.49 -12.50
N TRP A 301 3.34 -3.27 -12.61
CA TRP A 301 4.45 -2.77 -11.81
C TRP A 301 4.28 -1.30 -11.43
N ALA A 302 4.93 -0.89 -10.35
CA ALA A 302 5.06 0.49 -9.93
C ALA A 302 6.48 0.76 -9.43
N ALA A 303 7.09 1.84 -9.92
CA ALA A 303 8.42 2.27 -9.53
C ALA A 303 8.34 3.49 -8.60
N MET A 304 9.01 3.41 -7.47
CA MET A 304 9.13 4.51 -6.52
C MET A 304 10.58 4.83 -6.17
N ARG A 305 10.83 6.09 -5.82
CA ARG A 305 12.12 6.58 -5.35
C ARG A 305 11.99 7.29 -4.01
N PHE A 306 12.89 6.98 -3.10
CA PHE A 306 13.05 7.73 -1.85
C PHE A 306 14.52 7.84 -1.46
N ARG A 307 14.81 8.81 -0.61
CA ARG A 307 16.10 8.93 0.05
C ARG A 307 15.97 8.37 1.46
N ALA A 308 16.79 7.38 1.80
CA ALA A 308 16.88 6.80 3.14
C ALA A 308 17.57 7.78 4.12
N ALA A 309 16.98 8.95 4.33
CA ALA A 309 17.51 10.04 5.15
C ALA A 309 16.77 10.22 6.49
N ASN A 310 15.95 9.23 6.87
CA ASN A 310 15.41 9.10 8.22
C ASN A 310 16.32 8.12 8.99
N PRO A 311 17.19 8.62 9.89
CA PRO A 311 18.37 7.90 10.35
C PRO A 311 18.08 6.75 11.32
N SER A 312 18.80 5.64 11.15
CA SER A 312 19.03 4.64 12.24
C SER A 312 17.78 4.07 12.86
N GLU A 313 16.74 3.97 12.05
CA GLU A 313 15.45 3.43 12.44
C GLU A 313 15.09 2.21 11.57
N VAL A 314 14.17 1.42 12.13
CA VAL A 314 13.69 0.15 11.59
C VAL A 314 12.31 0.39 11.02
N TRP A 315 12.20 0.32 9.69
CA TRP A 315 11.02 0.75 8.94
C TRP A 315 10.35 -0.40 8.23
N PHE A 316 9.10 -0.68 8.62
CA PHE A 316 8.32 -1.75 8.01
C PHE A 316 7.85 -1.36 6.60
N MET A 317 7.95 -2.30 5.66
CA MET A 317 7.38 -2.16 4.33
C MET A 317 6.48 -3.37 4.07
N HIS A 318 5.22 -3.12 3.76
CA HIS A 318 4.25 -4.20 3.64
C HIS A 318 3.12 -3.85 2.68
N CYS A 319 2.39 -4.87 2.24
CA CYS A 319 1.09 -4.67 1.63
C CYS A 319 0.08 -4.22 2.69
N HIS A 320 -0.78 -3.28 2.36
CA HIS A 320 -1.77 -2.73 3.29
C HIS A 320 -3.11 -3.50 3.27
N PHE A 321 -3.12 -4.71 2.71
CA PHE A 321 -4.17 -5.69 2.97
C PHE A 321 -3.72 -6.59 4.12
N ASP A 322 -4.41 -6.53 5.25
CA ASP A 322 -3.98 -7.21 6.49
C ASP A 322 -3.81 -8.72 6.33
N ARG A 323 -4.64 -9.35 5.49
CA ARG A 323 -4.47 -10.77 5.16
C ARG A 323 -3.09 -11.05 4.55
N HIS A 324 -2.60 -10.18 3.67
CA HIS A 324 -1.29 -10.32 3.03
C HIS A 324 -0.15 -9.99 3.99
N THR A 325 -0.33 -8.98 4.86
CA THR A 325 0.62 -8.68 5.92
C THR A 325 0.85 -9.92 6.78
N VAL A 326 -0.22 -10.53 7.31
CA VAL A 326 -0.06 -11.69 8.20
C VAL A 326 0.31 -12.99 7.49
N TRP A 327 0.23 -13.01 6.17
CA TRP A 327 0.73 -14.07 5.30
C TRP A 327 2.21 -13.88 4.92
N GLY A 328 2.80 -12.72 5.20
CA GLY A 328 4.22 -12.43 5.05
C GLY A 328 4.60 -11.59 3.84
N MET A 329 3.68 -10.79 3.28
CA MET A 329 3.95 -9.85 2.17
C MET A 329 4.69 -8.59 2.65
N ASP A 330 5.79 -8.80 3.38
CA ASP A 330 6.47 -7.76 4.12
C ASP A 330 7.99 -7.88 4.04
N THR A 331 8.66 -6.78 4.36
CA THR A 331 10.06 -6.76 4.77
C THR A 331 10.29 -5.52 5.62
N VAL A 332 11.54 -5.30 6.02
CA VAL A 332 11.93 -4.20 6.90
C VAL A 332 13.17 -3.56 6.32
N PHE A 333 13.16 -2.24 6.19
CA PHE A 333 14.38 -1.47 5.95
C PHE A 333 15.00 -1.07 7.28
N ILE A 334 16.30 -1.34 7.44
CA ILE A 334 17.09 -0.75 8.51
C ILE A 334 18.01 0.28 7.86
N VAL A 335 17.74 1.55 8.09
CA VAL A 335 18.61 2.65 7.65
C VAL A 335 19.67 2.82 8.73
N LYS A 336 20.96 2.77 8.45
CA LYS A 336 22.00 2.94 9.49
C LYS A 336 22.14 4.39 9.94
N ASN A 337 22.85 4.60 11.05
CA ASN A 337 23.25 5.94 11.51
C ASN A 337 24.09 6.63 10.42
N GLY A 338 23.85 7.93 10.22
CA GLY A 338 24.75 8.79 9.44
C GLY A 338 25.92 9.31 10.29
N LYS A 339 26.69 10.26 9.76
CA LYS A 339 27.90 10.79 10.42
C LYS A 339 27.63 11.93 11.41
N THR A 340 26.45 12.54 11.37
CA THR A 340 26.11 13.73 12.16
C THR A 340 25.20 13.39 13.33
N SER A 341 25.12 14.27 14.34
CA SER A 341 24.17 14.12 15.46
C SER A 341 22.71 14.12 15.02
N LYS A 342 22.36 14.87 13.97
CA LYS A 342 21.02 14.89 13.37
C LYS A 342 20.68 13.64 12.55
N SER A 343 21.68 12.79 12.31
CA SER A 343 21.54 11.53 11.59
C SER A 343 21.78 10.33 12.52
N GLN A 344 21.47 10.47 13.82
CA GLN A 344 21.48 9.37 14.78
C GLN A 344 20.05 9.02 15.21
N MET A 345 19.82 7.76 15.61
CA MET A 345 18.55 7.31 16.16
C MET A 345 18.34 7.96 17.52
N MET A 346 17.08 8.22 17.87
CA MET A 346 16.75 8.54 19.24
C MET A 346 17.12 7.37 20.17
N PRO A 347 17.51 7.66 21.43
CA PRO A 347 17.74 6.60 22.40
C PRO A 347 16.43 5.87 22.72
N ARG A 348 16.53 4.58 23.08
CA ARG A 348 15.40 3.78 23.51
C ARG A 348 14.66 4.47 24.69
N PRO A 349 13.33 4.68 24.60
CA PRO A 349 12.54 5.17 25.72
C PRO A 349 12.60 4.22 26.94
N PRO A 350 12.55 4.74 28.18
CA PRO A 350 12.71 3.92 29.39
C PRO A 350 11.56 2.92 29.63
N ASN A 351 10.39 3.14 29.02
CA ASN A 351 9.17 2.37 29.26
C ASN A 351 8.69 1.58 28.03
N MET A 352 9.63 1.18 27.15
CA MET A 352 9.29 0.27 26.05
C MET A 352 8.65 -1.02 26.60
N PRO A 353 7.54 -1.51 26.01
CA PRO A 353 6.98 -2.81 26.36
C PRO A 353 8.02 -3.91 26.28
N LYS A 354 7.92 -4.93 27.14
CA LYS A 354 8.79 -6.09 27.10
C LYS A 354 8.31 -7.07 26.02
N CYS A 355 9.25 -7.65 25.30
CA CYS A 355 9.03 -8.74 24.34
C CYS A 355 8.55 -10.02 25.06
#